data_AF-A0A6N8UPN0-F1
#
_entry.id   AF-A0A6N8UPN0-F1
#
_cell.length_a   1.000
_cell.length_b   1.000
_cell.length_c   1.000
_cell.angle_alpha   90.00
_cell.angle_beta   90.00
_cell.angle_gamma   90.00
#
_symmetry.space_group_name_H-M   'P 1'
#
loop_
_entity.id
_entity.type
_entity.pdbx_description
1 polymer ?
#
loop_
_entity_poly.entity_id
_entity_poly.type
_entity_poly.pdbx_seq_one_letter_code
_entity_poly.pdbx_strand_id
1 'polypeptide(L)'
;MPNKYVDFVSDEHLINCISELYTKYLNAKVSYTKTDFNKNKVDVFKMLFDKKFNNLDDEDLIEKEISRQVDRTIVNAIGDFHENILNGVDGYSKVPAGIDIKSDDNKVFIELKNKHNTVKGEDNKSIFTKLKEEIDKNPDSKAYFARILDK
;
A
#
# COMPACT_ATOMS: atom_id res chain seq x y z
N MET A 1 -11.46 9.27 31.85
CA MET A 1 -10.16 8.80 31.31
C MET A 1 -10.22 9.02 29.81
N PRO A 2 -9.18 9.56 29.16
CA PRO A 2 -9.12 9.52 27.70
C PRO A 2 -9.21 8.07 27.25
N ASN A 3 -10.02 7.78 26.24
CA ASN A 3 -10.17 6.42 25.71
C ASN A 3 -8.83 5.99 25.10
N LYS A 4 -8.34 4.81 25.46
CA LYS A 4 -7.24 4.13 24.75
C LYS A 4 -7.86 3.35 23.58
N TYR A 5 -7.46 3.65 22.35
CA TYR A 5 -8.09 3.05 21.16
C TYR A 5 -7.56 1.64 20.87
N VAL A 6 -6.25 1.43 20.99
CA VAL A 6 -5.57 0.14 20.76
C VAL A 6 -4.43 -0.06 21.75
N ASP A 7 -4.02 -1.31 21.98
CA ASP A 7 -3.04 -1.63 23.02
C ASP A 7 -1.57 -1.59 22.59
N PHE A 8 -1.31 -1.61 21.29
CA PHE A 8 0.01 -1.85 20.71
C PHE A 8 0.73 -0.60 20.16
N VAL A 9 0.03 0.54 20.08
CA VAL A 9 0.61 1.87 19.75
C VAL A 9 -0.01 2.94 20.66
N SER A 10 0.60 4.12 20.73
CA SER A 10 -0.01 5.27 21.41
C SER A 10 -1.19 5.84 20.61
N ASP A 11 -2.15 6.45 21.30
CA ASP A 11 -3.29 7.12 20.64
C ASP A 11 -2.81 8.28 19.75
N GLU A 12 -1.76 9.01 20.15
CA GLU A 12 -1.14 10.07 19.35
C GLU A 12 -0.61 9.52 18.02
N HIS A 13 0.10 8.40 18.06
CA HIS A 13 0.62 7.76 16.85
C HIS A 13 -0.49 7.29 15.93
N LEU A 14 -1.52 6.65 16.49
CA LEU A 14 -2.68 6.20 15.71
C LEU A 14 -3.41 7.38 15.04
N ILE A 15 -3.66 8.46 15.78
CA ILE A 15 -4.31 9.66 15.26
C ILE A 15 -3.46 10.28 14.14
N ASN A 16 -2.14 10.33 14.29
CA ASN A 16 -1.24 10.83 13.25
C ASN A 16 -1.32 9.96 11.99
N CYS A 17 -1.30 8.63 12.12
CA CYS A 17 -1.46 7.72 10.99
C CYS A 17 -2.80 7.94 10.25
N ILE A 18 -3.90 8.13 11.00
CA ILE A 18 -5.23 8.40 10.43
C ILE A 18 -5.25 9.76 9.73
N SER A 19 -4.63 10.78 10.32
CA SER A 19 -4.52 12.13 9.75
C SER A 19 -3.77 12.10 8.41
N GLU A 20 -2.63 11.41 8.35
CA GLU A 20 -1.87 11.22 7.11
C GLU A 20 -2.69 10.50 6.04
N LEU A 21 -3.39 9.42 6.40
CA LEU A 21 -4.28 8.71 5.49
C LEU A 21 -5.38 9.63 4.97
N TYR A 22 -6.03 10.39 5.85
CA TYR A 22 -7.07 11.35 5.49
C TYR A 22 -6.56 12.42 4.52
N THR A 23 -5.37 13.00 4.77
CA THR A 23 -4.75 13.95 3.85
C THR A 23 -4.45 13.34 2.49
N LYS A 24 -3.98 12.08 2.42
CA LYS A 24 -3.78 11.37 1.16
C LYS A 24 -5.10 11.19 0.39
N TYR A 25 -6.21 10.91 1.08
CA TYR A 25 -7.55 10.85 0.47
C TYR A 25 -7.99 12.19 -0.10
N LEU A 26 -7.81 13.29 0.65
CA LEU A 26 -8.16 14.63 0.17
C LEU A 26 -7.33 15.00 -1.07
N ASN A 27 -6.02 14.79 -1.02
CA ASN A 27 -5.12 15.10 -2.13
C ASN A 27 -5.45 14.28 -3.37
N ALA A 28 -5.72 12.98 -3.22
CA ALA A 28 -6.08 12.11 -4.35
C ALA A 28 -7.35 12.59 -5.08
N LYS A 29 -8.31 13.18 -4.36
CA LYS A 29 -9.52 13.77 -4.94
C LYS A 29 -9.25 15.11 -5.66
N VAL A 30 -8.33 15.93 -5.15
CA VAL A 30 -8.02 17.26 -5.70
C VAL A 30 -7.11 17.19 -6.92
N SER A 31 -6.20 16.21 -6.99
CA SER A 31 -5.16 16.11 -8.02
C SER A 31 -5.64 15.71 -9.42
N TYR A 32 -6.94 15.69 -9.69
CA TYR A 32 -7.46 15.19 -10.96
C TYR A 32 -7.95 16.29 -11.89
N THR A 33 -6.98 16.94 -12.52
CA THR A 33 -7.21 17.80 -13.68
C THR A 33 -6.99 17.00 -14.98
N LYS A 34 -7.57 17.44 -16.10
CA LYS A 34 -7.25 16.89 -17.44
C LYS A 34 -5.75 16.93 -17.75
N THR A 35 -5.02 17.86 -17.14
CA THR A 35 -3.56 17.98 -17.27
C THR A 35 -2.84 16.82 -16.58
N ASP A 36 -3.28 16.39 -15.41
CA ASP A 36 -2.67 15.29 -14.66
C ASP A 36 -3.01 13.93 -15.29
N PHE A 37 -4.21 13.79 -15.86
CA PHE A 37 -4.59 12.65 -16.69
C PHE A 37 -3.60 12.42 -17.85
N ASN A 38 -3.20 13.49 -18.53
CA ASN A 38 -2.27 13.43 -19.67
C ASN A 38 -0.79 13.24 -19.28
N LYS A 39 -0.40 13.50 -18.03
CA LYS A 39 0.95 13.23 -17.53
C LYS A 39 1.18 11.75 -17.27
N ASN A 40 0.14 11.04 -16.82
CA ASN A 40 0.23 9.61 -16.57
C ASN A 40 0.18 8.85 -17.90
N LYS A 41 1.01 7.82 -18.03
CA LYS A 41 1.01 6.98 -19.23
C LYS A 41 -0.29 6.17 -19.27
N VAL A 42 -1.23 6.61 -20.10
CA VAL A 42 -2.51 5.90 -20.32
C VAL A 42 -2.34 4.87 -21.43
N ASP A 43 -2.97 3.70 -21.26
CA ASP A 43 -2.99 2.64 -22.27
C ASP A 43 -4.14 2.90 -23.26
N VAL A 44 -3.79 3.47 -24.41
CA VAL A 44 -4.74 3.81 -25.48
C VAL A 44 -5.44 2.58 -26.08
N PHE A 45 -4.81 1.40 -26.08
CA PHE A 45 -5.42 0.17 -26.58
C PHE A 45 -6.50 -0.30 -25.62
N LYS A 46 -6.20 -0.34 -24.31
CA LYS A 46 -7.19 -0.63 -23.28
C LYS A 46 -8.36 0.35 -23.37
N MET A 47 -8.09 1.65 -23.47
CA MET A 47 -9.13 2.67 -23.59
C MET A 47 -10.04 2.43 -24.80
N LEU A 48 -9.47 2.11 -25.95
CA LEU A 48 -10.25 1.81 -27.17
C LEU A 48 -11.18 0.61 -26.96
N PHE A 49 -10.68 -0.48 -26.38
CA PHE A 49 -11.50 -1.66 -26.08
C PHE A 49 -12.53 -1.38 -24.99
N ASP A 50 -12.17 -0.64 -23.95
CA ASP A 50 -13.11 -0.25 -22.89
C ASP A 50 -14.25 0.61 -23.43
N LYS A 51 -13.94 1.57 -24.31
CA LYS A 51 -14.93 2.40 -25.01
C LYS A 51 -15.89 1.53 -25.80
N LYS A 52 -15.34 0.62 -26.61
CA LYS A 52 -16.12 -0.20 -27.54
C LYS A 52 -16.93 -1.30 -26.84
N PHE A 53 -16.37 -1.96 -25.84
CA PHE A 53 -17.00 -3.11 -25.18
C PHE A 53 -17.92 -2.71 -24.03
N ASN A 54 -17.70 -1.56 -23.40
CA ASN A 54 -18.57 -1.05 -22.34
C ASN A 54 -19.53 0.06 -22.82
N ASN A 55 -19.58 0.34 -24.14
CA ASN A 55 -20.40 1.42 -24.73
C ASN A 55 -20.25 2.77 -24.00
N LEU A 56 -19.00 3.16 -23.72
CA LEU A 56 -18.70 4.45 -23.08
C LEU A 56 -18.51 5.52 -24.16
N ASP A 57 -18.92 6.75 -23.87
CA ASP A 57 -18.45 7.90 -24.63
C ASP A 57 -17.03 8.33 -24.18
N ASP A 58 -16.51 9.42 -24.76
CA ASP A 58 -15.17 9.89 -24.41
C ASP A 58 -15.08 10.49 -23.01
N GLU A 59 -16.16 11.10 -22.51
CA GLU A 59 -16.19 11.72 -21.18
C GLU A 59 -16.26 10.64 -20.10
N ASP A 60 -17.16 9.67 -20.25
CA ASP A 60 -17.30 8.50 -19.37
C ASP A 60 -15.99 7.71 -19.27
N LEU A 61 -15.31 7.51 -20.40
CA LEU A 61 -14.06 6.76 -20.47
C LEU A 61 -12.94 7.48 -19.71
N ILE A 62 -12.85 8.80 -19.87
CA ILE A 62 -11.88 9.62 -19.15
C ILE A 62 -12.19 9.58 -17.65
N GLU A 63 -13.43 9.85 -17.23
CA GLU A 63 -13.83 9.82 -15.82
C GLU A 63 -13.54 8.47 -15.17
N LYS A 64 -13.87 7.37 -15.84
CA LYS A 64 -13.58 6.01 -15.35
C LYS A 64 -12.10 5.77 -15.12
N GLU A 65 -11.25 6.22 -16.04
CA GLU A 65 -9.80 6.04 -15.93
C GLU A 65 -9.20 6.98 -14.87
N ILE A 66 -9.75 8.19 -14.72
CA ILE A 66 -9.47 9.10 -13.60
C ILE A 66 -9.76 8.40 -12.26
N SER A 67 -10.99 7.89 -12.08
CA SER A 67 -11.40 7.20 -10.85
C SER A 67 -10.51 6.01 -10.54
N ARG A 68 -10.17 5.20 -11.55
CA ARG A 68 -9.27 4.05 -11.39
C ARG A 68 -7.89 4.46 -10.86
N GLN A 69 -7.36 5.58 -11.31
CA GLN A 69 -6.08 6.08 -10.85
C GLN A 69 -6.15 6.68 -9.44
N VAL A 70 -7.25 7.38 -9.10
CA VAL A 70 -7.54 7.80 -7.71
C VAL A 70 -7.59 6.60 -6.78
N ASP A 71 -8.33 5.56 -7.16
CA ASP A 71 -8.46 4.32 -6.39
C ASP A 71 -7.10 3.65 -6.18
N ARG A 72 -6.24 3.62 -7.20
CA ARG A 72 -4.87 3.10 -7.06
C ARG A 72 -4.07 3.88 -6.03
N THR A 73 -4.13 5.21 -6.07
CA THR A 73 -3.45 6.07 -5.09
C THR A 73 -3.96 5.81 -3.67
N ILE A 74 -5.28 5.67 -3.51
CA ILE A 74 -5.89 5.36 -2.22
C ILE A 74 -5.46 3.97 -1.71
N VAL A 75 -5.46 2.95 -2.56
CA VAL A 75 -4.99 1.60 -2.19
C VAL A 75 -3.55 1.62 -1.71
N ASN A 76 -2.67 2.38 -2.36
CA ASN A 76 -1.29 2.57 -1.91
C ASN A 76 -1.23 3.31 -0.56
N ALA A 77 -2.03 4.36 -0.39
CA ALA A 77 -2.12 5.11 0.86
C ALA A 77 -2.55 4.23 2.05
N ILE A 78 -3.46 3.28 1.82
CA ILE A 78 -3.87 2.28 2.82
C ILE A 78 -2.71 1.32 3.14
N GLY A 79 -1.93 0.91 2.14
CA GLY A 79 -0.70 0.12 2.36
C GLY A 79 0.27 0.85 3.29
N ASP A 80 0.59 2.10 2.95
CA ASP A 80 1.45 2.95 3.80
C ASP A 80 0.90 3.12 5.20
N PHE A 81 -0.42 3.27 5.35
CA PHE A 81 -1.08 3.40 6.65
C PHE A 81 -0.83 2.19 7.55
N HIS A 82 -0.93 0.96 7.00
CA HIS A 82 -0.64 -0.24 7.79
C HIS A 82 0.82 -0.33 8.21
N GLU A 83 1.75 0.02 7.32
CA GLU A 83 3.17 0.07 7.66
C GLU A 83 3.46 1.14 8.73
N ASN A 84 2.84 2.32 8.62
CA ASN A 84 3.00 3.41 9.58
C ASN A 84 2.45 3.02 10.96
N ILE A 85 1.33 2.29 11.03
CA ILE A 85 0.84 1.73 12.30
C ILE A 85 1.91 0.82 12.92
N LEU A 86 2.46 -0.13 12.15
CA LEU A 86 3.45 -1.07 12.67
C LEU A 86 4.77 -0.40 13.08
N ASN A 87 5.13 0.71 12.44
CA ASN A 87 6.25 1.55 12.83
C ASN A 87 6.05 2.27 14.18
N GLY A 88 4.84 2.29 14.73
CA GLY A 88 4.57 2.81 16.07
C GLY A 88 4.58 1.74 17.16
N VAL A 89 4.74 0.47 16.79
CA VAL A 89 4.82 -0.64 17.74
C VAL A 89 6.22 -0.68 18.32
N ASP A 90 6.31 -0.74 19.65
CA ASP A 90 7.59 -0.76 20.35
C ASP A 90 8.48 -1.92 19.88
N GLY A 91 9.74 -1.61 19.57
CA GLY A 91 10.72 -2.56 19.04
C GLY A 91 10.58 -2.88 17.54
N TYR A 92 9.71 -2.19 16.79
CA TYR A 92 9.54 -2.37 15.35
C TYR A 92 9.63 -1.06 14.57
N SER A 93 10.22 -1.14 13.38
CA SER A 93 10.47 0.00 12.51
C SER A 93 10.19 -0.33 11.04
N LYS A 94 9.69 0.67 10.30
CA LYS A 94 9.55 0.62 8.84
C LYS A 94 10.92 0.69 8.16
N VAL A 95 11.08 -0.07 7.09
CA VAL A 95 12.33 -0.12 6.32
C VAL A 95 12.19 0.70 5.02
N PRO A 96 13.22 1.47 4.61
CA PRO A 96 13.15 2.26 3.38
C PRO A 96 13.08 1.44 2.08
N ALA A 97 13.59 0.21 2.07
CA ALA A 97 13.67 -0.65 0.89
C ALA A 97 13.79 -2.14 1.26
N GLY A 98 13.39 -3.00 0.33
CA GLY A 98 13.48 -4.45 0.46
C GLY A 98 12.18 -5.05 1.01
N ILE A 99 12.06 -5.04 2.33
CA ILE A 99 10.90 -5.49 3.12
C ILE A 99 10.21 -4.30 3.80
N ASP A 100 9.06 -4.51 4.43
CA ASP A 100 8.24 -3.41 4.94
C ASP A 100 8.56 -3.06 6.40
N ILE A 101 8.64 -4.05 7.30
CA ILE A 101 8.87 -3.85 8.74
C ILE A 101 9.96 -4.79 9.28
N LYS A 102 10.77 -4.31 10.21
CA LYS A 102 11.72 -5.14 10.97
C LYS A 102 11.66 -4.86 12.47
N SER A 103 12.11 -5.82 13.28
CA SER A 103 12.42 -5.54 14.69
C SER A 103 13.75 -4.81 14.83
N ASP A 104 13.90 -4.01 15.88
CA ASP A 104 15.11 -3.21 16.13
C ASP A 104 16.36 -4.08 16.39
N ASP A 105 16.15 -5.30 16.91
CA ASP A 105 17.21 -6.31 17.11
C ASP A 105 17.49 -7.17 15.86
N ASN A 106 16.85 -6.87 14.73
CA ASN A 106 16.96 -7.59 13.45
C ASN A 106 16.65 -9.10 13.55
N LYS A 107 15.81 -9.52 14.51
CA LYS A 107 15.35 -10.92 14.62
C LYS A 107 14.04 -11.19 13.89
N VAL A 108 13.29 -10.16 13.52
CA VAL A 108 12.02 -10.29 12.81
C VAL A 108 12.03 -9.38 11.59
N PHE A 109 11.66 -9.93 10.43
CA PHE A 109 11.46 -9.22 9.17
C PHE A 109 10.07 -9.54 8.63
N ILE A 110 9.37 -8.54 8.10
CA ILE A 110 8.00 -8.68 7.64
C ILE A 110 7.83 -7.97 6.30
N GLU A 111 7.36 -8.71 5.29
CA GLU A 111 6.73 -8.13 4.11
C GLU A 111 5.22 -8.19 4.30
N LEU A 112 4.57 -7.04 4.24
CA LEU A 112 3.15 -6.83 4.47
C LEU A 112 2.39 -6.67 3.15
N LYS A 113 1.19 -7.26 3.08
CA LYS A 113 0.23 -6.99 2.00
C LYS A 113 -1.17 -6.79 2.55
N ASN A 114 -1.95 -5.92 1.90
CA ASN A 114 -3.31 -5.60 2.33
C ASN A 114 -4.32 -6.74 2.03
N LYS A 115 -4.28 -7.35 0.84
CA LYS A 115 -5.24 -8.42 0.43
C LYS A 115 -4.60 -9.58 -0.35
N HIS A 116 -5.32 -10.70 -0.45
CA HIS A 116 -4.94 -11.90 -1.20
C HIS A 116 -4.56 -11.70 -2.68
N ASN A 117 -5.18 -10.73 -3.35
CA ASN A 117 -5.06 -10.58 -4.80
C ASN A 117 -3.81 -9.79 -5.23
N THR A 118 -2.94 -9.41 -4.30
CA THR A 118 -1.77 -8.56 -4.56
C THR A 118 -0.48 -9.35 -4.79
N VAL A 119 -0.56 -10.67 -4.91
CA VAL A 119 0.57 -11.50 -5.27
C VAL A 119 0.26 -12.19 -6.59
N LYS A 120 0.66 -11.57 -7.71
CA LYS A 120 0.76 -12.34 -8.95
C LYS A 120 1.79 -13.44 -8.71
N GLY A 121 1.69 -14.59 -9.37
CA GLY A 121 2.59 -15.73 -9.10
C GLY A 121 4.10 -15.39 -9.15
N GLU A 122 4.48 -14.34 -9.89
CA GLU A 122 5.84 -13.77 -9.93
C GLU A 122 6.22 -13.00 -8.65
N ASP A 123 5.28 -12.36 -7.98
CA ASP A 123 5.50 -11.58 -6.75
C ASP A 123 5.84 -12.48 -5.56
N ASN A 124 5.32 -13.72 -5.49
CA ASN A 124 5.63 -14.66 -4.39
C ASN A 124 7.11 -15.04 -4.37
N LYS A 125 7.72 -15.26 -5.54
CA LYS A 125 9.14 -15.57 -5.65
C LYS A 125 9.99 -14.36 -5.24
N SER A 126 9.61 -13.17 -5.70
CA SER A 126 10.28 -11.92 -5.35
C SER A 126 10.24 -11.65 -3.83
N ILE A 127 9.06 -11.78 -3.22
CA ILE A 127 8.88 -11.64 -1.76
C ILE A 127 9.72 -12.68 -1.01
N PHE A 128 9.70 -13.94 -1.45
CA PHE A 128 10.53 -14.97 -0.83
C PHE A 128 12.02 -14.64 -0.93
N THR A 129 12.50 -14.20 -2.09
CA THR A 129 13.90 -13.80 -2.27
C THR A 129 14.29 -12.65 -1.34
N LYS A 130 13.48 -11.58 -1.28
CA LYS A 130 13.71 -10.45 -0.36
C LYS A 130 13.81 -10.89 1.09
N LEU A 131 12.84 -11.69 1.55
CA LEU A 131 12.82 -12.19 2.93
C LEU A 131 14.01 -13.11 3.21
N LYS A 132 14.37 -13.98 2.25
CA LYS A 132 15.54 -14.85 2.36
C LYS A 132 16.85 -14.07 2.46
N GLU A 133 17.00 -12.99 1.68
CA GLU A 133 18.18 -12.13 1.77
C GLU A 133 18.37 -11.53 3.17
N GLU A 134 17.28 -11.16 3.86
CA GLU A 134 17.36 -10.67 5.23
C GLU A 134 17.73 -11.76 6.24
N ILE A 135 17.18 -12.98 6.07
CA ILE A 135 17.57 -14.14 6.89
C ILE A 135 19.05 -14.50 6.69
N ASP A 136 19.52 -14.51 5.44
CA ASP A 136 20.90 -14.89 5.12
C ASP A 136 21.91 -13.87 5.70
N LYS A 137 21.53 -12.59 5.83
CA LYS A 137 22.32 -11.53 6.49
C LYS A 137 22.25 -11.59 8.02
N ASN A 138 21.16 -12.12 8.58
CA ASN A 138 20.88 -12.13 10.02
C ASN A 138 20.57 -13.56 10.48
N PRO A 139 21.60 -14.39 10.75
CA PRO A 139 21.40 -15.74 11.26
C PRO A 139 20.53 -15.76 12.52
N ASP A 140 19.74 -16.82 12.69
CA ASP A 140 18.76 -17.01 13.79
C ASP A 140 17.57 -16.04 13.82
N SER A 141 17.38 -15.23 12.77
CA SER A 141 16.19 -14.40 12.59
C SER A 141 15.01 -15.16 11.96
N LYS A 142 13.83 -14.53 11.94
CA LYS A 142 12.61 -15.03 11.30
C LYS A 142 12.06 -13.98 10.35
N ALA A 143 11.53 -14.45 9.23
CA ALA A 143 10.92 -13.61 8.21
C ALA A 143 9.49 -14.07 7.97
N TYR A 144 8.58 -13.11 7.84
CA TYR A 144 7.15 -13.34 7.69
C TYR A 144 6.63 -12.65 6.45
N PHE A 145 5.80 -13.38 5.72
CA PHE A 145 4.91 -12.78 4.74
C PHE A 145 3.53 -12.63 5.39
N ALA A 146 3.15 -11.38 5.71
CA ALA A 146 1.94 -11.07 6.47
C ALA A 146 0.85 -10.47 5.56
N ARG A 147 -0.40 -10.85 5.82
CA ARG A 147 -1.58 -10.33 5.13
C ARG A 147 -2.55 -9.73 6.14
N ILE A 148 -3.01 -8.51 5.88
CA ILE A 148 -4.00 -7.84 6.73
C ILE A 148 -5.37 -8.51 6.58
N LEU A 149 -5.81 -8.71 5.33
CA LEU A 149 -7.05 -9.42 5.02
C LEU A 149 -6.70 -10.80 4.47
N ASP A 150 -6.84 -11.81 5.34
CA ASP A 150 -6.77 -13.24 4.97
C ASP A 150 -8.18 -13.80 4.64
N LYS A 151 -8.25 -14.99 4.03
CA LYS A 151 -9.37 -15.50 3.22
C LYS A 151 -10.50 -16.07 4.05
#